data_AF-A0A852X798-F1
#
_entry.id   AF-A0A852X798-F1
#
_cell.length_a   1.000
_cell.length_b   1.000
_cell.length_c   1.000
_cell.angle_alpha   90.00
_cell.angle_beta   90.00
_cell.angle_gamma   90.00
#
_symmetry.space_group_name_H-M   'P 1'
#
loop_
_entity.id
_entity.type
_entity.pdbx_description
1 polymer ?
#
loop_
_entity_poly.entity_id
_entity_poly.type
_entity_poly.pdbx_seq_one_letter_code
_entity_poly.pdbx_strand_id
1 'polypeptide(L)'
;MTRTSWWAGAAGAGALAAVAVRDLVQREHTLKHNFPVLGNARYLLERIGPELRQYIVTSNDEERPFSRDQRGWVSASSKLENNYTGFGTDNDTEHDEGYVIVKHVTFPTDPPSSSAAHGIKDGVDDHVRLPAAKVMGAARERRHAFRPASVVNVSGMSFGSLSGPAVEALNQGVALAGAYQNTGEGGISPHHRHGGDLVFQIGTG
;
A
#
# COMPACT_ATOMS: atom_id res chain seq x y z
N MET A 1 54.45 -26.40 -8.23
CA MET A 1 53.28 -26.04 -7.40
C MET A 1 53.57 -26.45 -5.97
N THR A 2 53.69 -25.49 -5.05
CA THR A 2 54.18 -25.71 -3.68
C THR A 2 53.09 -26.35 -2.81
N ARG A 3 53.48 -27.20 -1.86
CA ARG A 3 52.60 -27.97 -0.94
C ARG A 3 51.56 -27.09 -0.22
N THR A 4 51.82 -25.80 -0.10
CA THR A 4 50.92 -24.75 0.42
C THR A 4 49.66 -24.54 -0.44
N SER A 5 49.74 -24.70 -1.77
CA SER A 5 48.58 -24.53 -2.67
C SER A 5 47.54 -25.64 -2.51
N TRP A 6 47.98 -26.85 -2.12
CA TRP A 6 47.09 -27.99 -1.86
C TRP A 6 46.29 -27.81 -0.57
N TRP A 7 46.92 -27.32 0.50
CA TRP A 7 46.21 -27.03 1.75
C TRP A 7 45.21 -25.88 1.61
N ALA A 8 45.55 -24.85 0.83
CA ALA A 8 44.61 -23.78 0.49
C ALA A 8 43.39 -24.30 -0.29
N GLY A 9 43.61 -25.18 -1.28
CA GLY A 9 42.53 -25.82 -2.03
C GLY A 9 41.63 -26.71 -1.16
N ALA A 10 42.24 -27.52 -0.29
CA ALA A 10 41.51 -28.39 0.64
C ALA A 10 40.67 -27.59 1.65
N ALA A 11 41.21 -26.49 2.17
CA ALA A 11 40.48 -25.59 3.06
C ALA A 11 39.27 -24.95 2.35
N GLY A 12 39.44 -24.50 1.10
CA GLY A 12 38.36 -23.94 0.29
C GLY A 12 37.25 -24.96 0.00
N ALA A 13 37.61 -26.18 -0.38
CA ALA A 13 36.66 -27.26 -0.62
C ALA A 13 35.90 -27.65 0.67
N GLY A 14 36.60 -27.71 1.80
CA GLY A 14 35.99 -27.97 3.11
C GLY A 14 34.98 -26.88 3.52
N ALA A 15 35.30 -25.61 3.26
CA ALA A 15 34.38 -24.51 3.53
C ALA A 15 33.12 -24.57 2.66
N LEU A 16 33.26 -24.87 1.36
CA LEU A 16 32.12 -25.04 0.45
C LEU A 16 31.24 -26.23 0.86
N ALA A 17 31.86 -27.36 1.27
CA ALA A 17 31.13 -28.51 1.77
C ALA A 17 30.36 -28.18 3.06
N ALA A 18 30.95 -27.42 3.98
CA ALA A 18 30.26 -26.98 5.20
C ALA A 18 29.06 -26.07 4.89
N VAL A 19 29.19 -25.16 3.92
CA VAL A 19 28.07 -24.32 3.45
C VAL A 19 26.98 -25.18 2.80
N ALA A 20 27.34 -26.13 1.95
CA ALA A 20 26.40 -27.04 1.31
C ALA A 20 25.61 -27.86 2.35
N VAL A 21 26.30 -28.41 3.37
CA VAL A 21 25.64 -29.14 4.47
C VAL A 21 24.69 -28.22 5.23
N ARG A 22 25.10 -26.99 5.56
CA ARG A 22 24.23 -26.01 6.21
C ARG A 22 22.97 -25.73 5.38
N ASP A 23 23.13 -25.52 4.08
CA ASP A 23 22.02 -25.21 3.16
C ASP A 23 21.04 -26.39 3.03
N LEU A 24 21.53 -27.62 3.07
CA LEU A 24 20.72 -28.85 3.05
C LEU A 24 20.02 -29.13 4.38
N VAL A 25 20.58 -28.73 5.52
CA VAL A 25 19.98 -29.00 6.84
C VAL A 25 18.93 -27.96 7.22
N GLN A 26 19.10 -26.70 6.78
CA GLN A 26 18.13 -25.65 7.08
C GLN A 26 16.80 -25.87 6.33
N ARG A 27 15.69 -25.52 6.98
CA ARG A 27 14.32 -25.71 6.44
C ARG A 27 13.58 -24.40 6.14
N GLU A 28 14.22 -23.25 6.34
CA GLU A 28 13.59 -21.94 6.22
C GLU A 28 13.59 -21.41 4.78
N HIS A 29 14.63 -21.71 4.02
CA HIS A 29 14.84 -21.22 2.65
C HIS A 29 14.82 -22.38 1.65
N THR A 30 13.66 -22.64 1.06
CA THR A 30 13.44 -23.71 0.07
C THR A 30 14.45 -23.66 -1.09
N LEU A 31 14.82 -22.46 -1.54
CA LEU A 31 15.77 -22.29 -2.65
C LEU A 31 17.21 -22.69 -2.29
N LYS A 32 17.67 -22.36 -1.07
CA LYS A 32 19.01 -22.77 -0.60
C LYS A 32 19.06 -24.29 -0.39
N HIS A 33 17.95 -24.88 0.06
CA HIS A 33 17.83 -26.32 0.23
C HIS A 33 17.87 -27.08 -1.11
N ASN A 34 17.15 -26.60 -2.13
CA ASN A 34 17.13 -27.23 -3.45
C ASN A 34 18.40 -27.00 -4.28
N PHE A 35 19.06 -25.85 -4.09
CA PHE A 35 20.31 -25.49 -4.78
C PHE A 35 21.38 -25.02 -3.77
N PRO A 36 22.00 -25.95 -3.02
CA PRO A 36 23.04 -25.61 -2.03
C PRO A 36 24.19 -24.85 -2.67
N VAL A 37 24.80 -23.92 -1.93
CA VAL A 37 25.87 -23.01 -2.38
C VAL A 37 25.40 -21.97 -3.41
N LEU A 38 24.77 -22.41 -4.50
CA LEU A 38 24.27 -21.54 -5.58
C LEU A 38 23.16 -20.58 -5.09
N GLY A 39 22.29 -21.06 -4.20
CA GLY A 39 21.26 -20.21 -3.58
C GLY A 39 21.88 -19.03 -2.82
N ASN A 40 22.99 -19.24 -2.10
CA ASN A 40 23.68 -18.16 -1.39
C ASN A 40 24.30 -17.14 -2.35
N ALA A 41 24.86 -17.58 -3.48
CA ALA A 41 25.35 -16.68 -4.52
C ALA A 41 24.21 -15.83 -5.10
N ARG A 42 23.04 -16.44 -5.37
CA ARG A 42 21.85 -15.71 -5.83
C ARG A 42 21.41 -14.65 -4.82
N TYR A 43 21.26 -14.99 -3.54
CA TYR A 43 20.83 -14.02 -2.52
C TYR A 43 21.86 -12.91 -2.29
N LEU A 44 23.15 -13.22 -2.43
CA LEU A 44 24.20 -12.21 -2.38
C LEU A 44 24.05 -11.21 -3.54
N LEU A 45 23.82 -11.71 -4.76
CA LEU A 45 23.55 -10.87 -5.93
C LEU A 45 22.22 -10.10 -5.80
N GLU A 46 21.18 -10.71 -5.23
CA GLU A 46 19.91 -10.02 -4.97
C GLU A 46 20.07 -8.87 -3.96
N ARG A 47 21.01 -8.98 -3.01
CA ARG A 47 21.30 -7.93 -2.03
C ARG A 47 22.10 -6.77 -2.62
N ILE A 48 22.95 -7.03 -3.60
CA ILE A 48 23.75 -6.02 -4.33
C ILE A 48 22.98 -5.46 -5.53
N GLY A 49 21.92 -6.16 -5.95
CA GLY A 49 21.07 -5.80 -7.07
C GLY A 49 20.51 -4.37 -7.00
N PRO A 50 19.97 -3.89 -5.87
CA PRO A 50 19.47 -2.52 -5.74
C PRO A 50 20.50 -1.45 -6.09
N GLU A 51 21.75 -1.61 -5.65
CA GLU A 51 22.83 -0.66 -5.93
C GLU A 51 23.33 -0.77 -7.38
N LEU A 52 23.36 -1.98 -7.95
CA LEU A 52 23.71 -2.18 -9.35
C LEU A 52 22.65 -1.64 -10.33
N ARG A 53 21.38 -1.55 -9.92
CA ARG A 53 20.28 -1.03 -10.76
C ARG A 53 20.40 0.45 -11.12
N GLN A 54 21.14 1.24 -10.34
CA GLN A 54 21.48 2.61 -10.75
C GLN A 54 22.41 2.65 -11.97
N TYR A 55 23.09 1.54 -12.27
CA TYR A 55 24.11 1.45 -13.31
C TYR A 55 23.77 0.42 -14.41
N ILE A 56 22.91 -0.57 -14.12
CA ILE A 56 22.56 -1.68 -15.01
C ILE A 56 21.03 -1.84 -14.97
N VAL A 57 20.38 -1.35 -16.02
CA VAL A 57 18.93 -1.25 -16.22
C VAL A 57 18.25 -2.62 -16.10
N THR A 58 17.49 -2.85 -15.03
CA THR A 58 16.45 -3.90 -14.97
C THR A 58 15.38 -3.45 -13.97
N SER A 59 14.18 -3.13 -14.46
CA SER A 59 13.03 -2.72 -13.62
C SER A 59 12.43 -3.91 -12.85
N ASN A 60 11.64 -3.65 -11.80
CA ASN A 60 11.01 -4.71 -10.97
C ASN A 60 9.88 -5.47 -11.70
N ASP A 61 9.35 -4.88 -12.77
CA ASP A 61 8.15 -5.32 -13.48
C ASP A 61 8.42 -6.05 -14.80
N GLU A 62 9.68 -6.15 -15.21
CA GLU A 62 10.08 -6.80 -16.47
C GLU A 62 10.03 -8.34 -16.43
N GLU A 63 10.00 -8.96 -15.25
CA GLU A 63 9.93 -10.43 -15.13
C GLU A 63 8.52 -10.97 -15.42
N ARG A 64 8.40 -11.85 -16.42
CA ARG A 64 7.16 -12.57 -16.77
C ARG A 64 7.27 -14.08 -16.45
N PRO A 65 6.17 -14.78 -16.10
CA PRO A 65 4.76 -14.35 -16.08
C PRO A 65 4.30 -13.63 -14.80
N PHE A 66 5.13 -13.59 -13.75
CA PHE A 66 4.84 -12.90 -12.50
C PHE A 66 5.99 -11.95 -12.15
N SER A 67 5.66 -10.71 -11.79
CA SER A 67 6.66 -9.70 -11.42
C SER A 67 7.38 -10.09 -10.14
N ARG A 68 8.55 -9.48 -9.89
CA ARG A 68 9.32 -9.73 -8.66
C ARG A 68 8.50 -9.41 -7.41
N ASP A 69 7.71 -8.34 -7.45
CA ASP A 69 6.87 -7.91 -6.34
C ASP A 69 5.76 -8.90 -6.03
N GLN A 70 5.13 -9.46 -7.06
CA GLN A 70 4.15 -10.53 -6.89
C GLN A 70 4.77 -11.76 -6.21
N ARG A 71 5.96 -12.19 -6.65
CA ARG A 71 6.66 -13.33 -6.04
C ARG A 71 7.12 -13.03 -4.61
N GLY A 72 7.60 -11.81 -4.36
CA GLY A 72 7.96 -11.32 -3.03
C GLY A 72 6.78 -11.34 -2.07
N TRP A 73 5.63 -10.82 -2.51
CA TRP A 73 4.39 -10.82 -1.75
C TRP A 73 3.91 -12.22 -1.40
N VAL A 74 3.91 -13.15 -2.36
CA VAL A 74 3.55 -14.57 -2.13
C VAL A 74 4.53 -15.21 -1.13
N SER A 75 5.83 -14.97 -1.29
CA SER A 75 6.85 -15.51 -0.38
C SER A 75 6.67 -14.99 1.04
N ALA A 76 6.53 -13.67 1.24
CA ALA A 76 6.32 -13.06 2.56
C ALA A 76 5.04 -13.59 3.21
N SER A 77 3.95 -13.66 2.44
CA SER A 77 2.66 -14.19 2.90
C SER A 77 2.79 -15.65 3.36
N SER A 78 3.47 -16.50 2.58
CA SER A 78 3.68 -17.92 2.93
C SER A 78 4.52 -18.13 4.20
N LYS A 79 5.36 -17.15 4.57
CA LYS A 79 6.20 -17.18 5.77
C LYS A 79 5.55 -16.49 6.97
N LEU A 80 4.32 -15.98 6.84
CA LEU A 80 3.66 -15.14 7.84
C LEU A 80 4.48 -13.90 8.20
N GLU A 81 5.27 -13.40 7.24
CA GLU A 81 6.03 -12.17 7.35
C GLU A 81 5.20 -10.97 6.87
N ASN A 82 5.65 -9.75 7.18
CA ASN A 82 4.99 -8.54 6.72
C ASN A 82 5.02 -8.47 5.18
N ASN A 83 3.84 -8.49 4.57
CA ASN A 83 3.64 -8.42 3.13
C ASN A 83 3.09 -7.05 2.67
N TYR A 84 3.04 -6.05 3.56
CA TYR A 84 2.67 -4.68 3.21
C TYR A 84 3.78 -4.02 2.41
N THR A 85 3.41 -3.43 1.28
CA THR A 85 4.27 -2.54 0.49
C THR A 85 3.81 -1.09 0.69
N GLY A 86 4.71 -0.14 0.45
CA GLY A 86 4.40 1.28 0.53
C GLY A 86 3.31 1.68 -0.46
N PHE A 87 2.51 2.69 -0.10
CA PHE A 87 1.51 3.25 -1.01
C PHE A 87 2.23 4.07 -2.09
N GLY A 88 2.23 3.57 -3.32
CA GLY A 88 2.92 4.16 -4.47
C GLY A 88 2.68 3.33 -5.73
N THR A 89 3.01 3.89 -6.90
CA THR A 89 3.00 3.16 -8.16
C THR A 89 4.44 3.02 -8.63
N ASP A 90 4.90 1.78 -8.81
CA ASP A 90 6.17 1.49 -9.50
C ASP A 90 5.96 1.35 -11.01
N ASN A 91 4.69 1.29 -11.46
CA ASN A 91 4.34 1.28 -12.88
C ASN A 91 4.83 2.57 -13.55
N ASP A 92 5.41 2.42 -14.74
CA ASP A 92 5.78 3.55 -15.60
C ASP A 92 4.53 4.20 -16.20
N THR A 93 3.95 5.15 -15.47
CA THR A 93 2.76 5.88 -15.90
C THR A 93 3.05 6.96 -16.95
N GLU A 94 4.33 7.27 -17.20
CA GLU A 94 4.75 8.38 -18.06
C GLU A 94 5.21 7.93 -19.44
N HIS A 95 5.86 6.76 -19.55
CA HIS A 95 6.46 6.28 -20.80
C HIS A 95 5.84 4.99 -21.35
N ASP A 96 5.00 4.28 -20.58
CA ASP A 96 4.33 3.07 -21.08
C ASP A 96 3.17 3.43 -22.03
N GLU A 97 3.27 2.98 -23.28
CA GLU A 97 2.25 3.24 -24.30
C GLU A 97 0.99 2.41 -24.01
N GLY A 98 -0.14 3.10 -23.81
CA GLY A 98 -1.43 2.45 -23.53
C GLY A 98 -1.78 2.32 -22.05
N TYR A 99 -0.98 2.90 -21.14
CA TYR A 99 -1.37 3.03 -19.74
C TYR A 99 -2.54 4.01 -19.59
N VAL A 100 -3.75 3.49 -19.38
CA VAL A 100 -4.98 4.29 -19.33
C VAL A 100 -5.07 5.00 -17.99
N ILE A 101 -4.91 6.33 -17.99
CA ILE A 101 -5.16 7.20 -16.84
C ILE A 101 -6.48 7.94 -17.05
N VAL A 102 -7.49 7.63 -16.24
CA VAL A 102 -8.73 8.40 -16.20
C VAL A 102 -8.53 9.57 -15.22
N LYS A 103 -8.24 10.75 -15.76
CA LYS A 103 -8.13 11.97 -14.95
C LYS A 103 -9.54 12.48 -14.62
N HIS A 104 -9.86 12.55 -13.34
CA HIS A 104 -11.09 13.18 -12.89
C HIS A 104 -11.04 14.69 -13.12
N VAL A 105 -12.17 15.29 -13.53
CA VAL A 105 -12.33 16.75 -13.59
C VAL A 105 -12.87 17.21 -12.25
N THR A 106 -12.00 17.74 -11.39
CA THR A 106 -12.34 18.09 -9.99
C THR A 106 -13.29 19.29 -9.87
N PHE A 107 -13.27 20.20 -10.85
CA PHE A 107 -14.10 21.42 -10.87
C PHE A 107 -14.62 21.68 -12.29
N PRO A 108 -15.65 20.94 -12.74
CA PRO A 108 -16.24 21.17 -14.05
C PRO A 108 -16.94 22.54 -14.08
N THR A 109 -16.85 23.25 -15.19
CA THR A 109 -17.56 24.53 -15.41
C THR A 109 -19.06 24.32 -15.56
N ASP A 110 -19.44 23.20 -16.16
CA ASP A 110 -20.82 22.76 -16.32
C ASP A 110 -21.00 21.48 -15.50
N PRO A 111 -21.66 21.52 -14.33
CA PRO A 111 -21.94 20.31 -13.59
C PRO A 111 -22.79 19.38 -14.49
N PRO A 112 -22.45 18.09 -14.59
CA PRO A 112 -23.24 17.16 -15.38
C PRO A 112 -24.69 17.19 -14.89
N SER A 113 -25.63 17.26 -15.82
CA SER A 113 -27.07 17.24 -15.55
C SER A 113 -27.42 16.10 -14.59
N SER A 114 -27.76 16.47 -13.35
CA SER A 114 -28.18 15.53 -12.32
C SER A 114 -29.48 14.82 -12.67
N SER A 115 -30.28 15.39 -13.56
CA SER A 115 -31.51 14.78 -14.07
C SER A 115 -31.28 13.54 -14.94
N ALA A 116 -30.17 13.47 -15.69
CA ALA A 116 -29.86 12.32 -16.55
C ALA A 116 -29.10 11.20 -15.80
N ALA A 117 -28.24 11.54 -14.82
CA ALA A 117 -27.42 10.57 -14.09
C ALA A 117 -28.09 9.99 -12.84
N HIS A 118 -29.05 10.71 -12.22
CA HIS A 118 -29.73 10.28 -10.98
C HIS A 118 -31.22 9.92 -11.15
N GLY A 119 -31.73 9.81 -12.38
CA GLY A 119 -33.07 9.28 -12.64
C GLY A 119 -34.19 10.13 -12.05
N ILE A 120 -34.08 11.46 -12.15
CA ILE A 120 -35.07 12.37 -11.55
C ILE A 120 -36.24 12.58 -12.53
N LYS A 121 -37.34 11.85 -12.31
CA LYS A 121 -38.66 12.29 -12.76
C LYS A 121 -39.06 13.50 -11.92
N ASP A 122 -39.56 14.55 -12.56
CA ASP A 122 -40.29 15.67 -11.93
C ASP A 122 -39.47 16.88 -11.40
N GLY A 123 -38.21 17.04 -11.83
CA GLY A 123 -37.52 18.35 -11.75
C GLY A 123 -37.15 18.84 -10.35
N VAL A 124 -36.95 17.92 -9.39
CA VAL A 124 -36.45 18.24 -8.05
C VAL A 124 -34.92 18.15 -8.00
N ASP A 125 -34.35 19.25 -7.49
CA ASP A 125 -32.96 19.68 -7.33
C ASP A 125 -31.93 18.68 -6.77
N ASP A 126 -30.64 19.04 -6.92
CA ASP A 126 -29.34 18.48 -6.50
C ASP A 126 -29.19 18.18 -4.99
N HIS A 127 -30.29 18.08 -4.25
CA HIS A 127 -30.33 17.89 -2.80
C HIS A 127 -30.69 16.46 -2.40
N VAL A 128 -30.44 15.46 -3.25
CA VAL A 128 -30.61 14.05 -2.89
C VAL A 128 -29.62 13.71 -1.78
N ARG A 129 -30.13 13.71 -0.54
CA ARG A 129 -29.38 13.23 0.61
C ARG A 129 -29.16 11.73 0.43
N LEU A 130 -27.90 11.31 0.54
CA LEU A 130 -27.51 9.90 0.55
C LEU A 130 -27.17 9.48 1.98
N PRO A 131 -28.17 9.26 2.86
CA PRO A 131 -27.90 8.92 4.25
C PRO A 131 -27.26 7.53 4.35
N ALA A 132 -26.34 7.36 5.30
CA ALA A 132 -25.81 6.03 5.58
C ALA A 132 -26.95 5.09 5.99
N ALA A 133 -27.05 3.90 5.41
CA ALA A 133 -28.05 2.91 5.84
C ALA A 133 -27.72 2.33 7.23
N LYS A 134 -26.43 2.34 7.59
CA LYS A 134 -25.92 1.72 8.80
C LYS A 134 -26.00 2.65 10.00
N VAL A 135 -26.53 2.13 11.11
CA VAL A 135 -26.35 2.72 12.44
C VAL A 135 -25.13 2.06 13.09
N MET A 136 -24.11 2.86 13.36
CA MET A 136 -22.86 2.42 14.01
C MET A 136 -23.16 2.07 15.47
N GLY A 137 -22.73 0.89 15.91
CA GLY A 137 -22.95 0.42 17.28
C GLY A 137 -24.31 -0.24 17.54
N ALA A 138 -25.27 -0.18 16.61
CA ALA A 138 -26.62 -0.76 16.82
C ALA A 138 -26.60 -2.28 17.07
N ALA A 139 -25.76 -3.02 16.35
CA ALA A 139 -25.66 -4.49 16.49
C ALA A 139 -25.20 -4.97 17.88
N ARG A 140 -24.63 -4.08 18.71
CA ARG A 140 -24.21 -4.37 20.09
C ARG A 140 -24.88 -3.43 21.10
N GLU A 141 -26.00 -2.81 20.71
CA GLU A 141 -26.79 -1.91 21.57
C GLU A 141 -25.94 -0.86 22.31
N ARG A 142 -24.97 -0.27 21.59
CA ARG A 142 -24.08 0.72 22.20
C ARG A 142 -24.89 1.95 22.60
N ARG A 143 -24.68 2.44 23.83
CA ARG A 143 -25.32 3.65 24.38
C ARG A 143 -25.26 4.86 23.44
N HIS A 144 -24.14 5.01 22.73
CA HIS A 144 -23.87 6.10 21.79
C HIS A 144 -23.90 5.61 20.33
N ALA A 145 -24.81 4.69 20.01
CA ALA A 145 -25.04 4.31 18.64
C ALA A 145 -25.48 5.54 17.83
N PHE A 146 -24.86 5.75 16.67
CA PHE A 146 -25.10 6.92 15.84
C PHE A 146 -25.22 6.53 14.36
N ARG A 147 -25.95 7.32 13.59
CA ARG A 147 -26.13 7.13 12.16
C ARG A 147 -25.47 8.30 11.43
N PRO A 148 -24.42 8.07 10.63
CA PRO A 148 -23.85 9.13 9.80
C PRO A 148 -24.90 9.73 8.87
N ALA A 149 -24.88 11.06 8.73
CA ALA A 149 -25.82 11.77 7.88
C ALA A 149 -25.54 11.57 6.37
N SER A 150 -24.32 11.14 6.00
CA SER A 150 -23.91 10.81 4.64
C SER A 150 -23.30 9.40 4.57
N VAL A 151 -23.56 8.68 3.47
CA VAL A 151 -22.88 7.42 3.11
C VAL A 151 -21.47 7.68 2.55
N VAL A 152 -21.25 8.86 1.97
CA VAL A 152 -19.96 9.30 1.44
C VAL A 152 -19.27 10.20 2.48
N ASN A 153 -18.04 9.86 2.85
CA ASN A 153 -17.29 10.53 3.91
C ASN A 153 -15.81 10.65 3.52
N VAL A 154 -15.05 11.48 4.23
CA VAL A 154 -13.61 11.68 3.95
C VAL A 154 -12.78 10.63 4.69
N SER A 155 -11.95 9.89 3.96
CA SER A 155 -11.07 8.84 4.48
C SER A 155 -9.94 9.39 5.35
N GLY A 156 -9.35 8.51 6.18
CA GLY A 156 -8.28 8.88 7.09
C GLY A 156 -7.00 9.22 6.35
N MET A 157 -6.54 10.46 6.49
CA MET A 157 -5.23 10.89 6.03
C MET A 157 -4.52 11.57 7.19
N SER A 158 -3.36 11.04 7.57
CA SER A 158 -2.65 11.46 8.78
C SER A 158 -2.24 12.93 8.71
N PHE A 159 -2.48 13.67 9.81
CA PHE A 159 -1.84 14.96 10.03
C PHE A 159 -0.32 14.77 10.04
N GLY A 160 0.39 15.53 9.20
CA GLY A 160 1.81 15.32 8.91
C GLY A 160 2.05 14.83 7.47
N SER A 161 1.11 14.05 6.90
CA SER A 161 1.08 13.74 5.46
C SER A 161 0.34 14.81 4.65
N LEU A 162 -0.66 15.46 5.27
CA LEU A 162 -1.35 16.63 4.74
C LEU A 162 -0.96 17.90 5.51
N SER A 163 -1.00 19.04 4.82
CA SER A 163 -0.82 20.35 5.43
C SER A 163 -2.00 20.74 6.31
N GLY A 164 -1.77 21.62 7.30
CA GLY A 164 -2.82 22.14 8.17
C GLY A 164 -4.01 22.76 7.41
N PRO A 165 -3.79 23.65 6.42
CA PRO A 165 -4.87 24.20 5.60
C PRO A 165 -5.66 23.14 4.82
N ALA A 166 -5.01 22.07 4.36
CA ALA A 166 -5.71 20.98 3.66
C ALA A 166 -6.64 20.22 4.61
N VAL A 167 -6.19 19.91 5.83
CA VAL A 167 -7.02 19.26 6.85
C VAL A 167 -8.20 20.14 7.26
N GLU A 168 -7.97 21.44 7.42
CA GLU A 168 -9.01 22.42 7.74
C GLU A 168 -10.06 22.52 6.62
N ALA A 169 -9.64 22.62 5.36
CA ALA A 169 -10.53 22.66 4.21
C ALA A 169 -11.39 21.38 4.12
N LEU A 170 -10.81 20.21 4.37
CA LEU A 170 -11.56 18.95 4.44
C LEU A 170 -12.60 18.97 5.57
N ASN A 171 -12.24 19.48 6.75
CA ASN A 171 -13.16 19.50 7.88
C ASN A 171 -14.35 20.44 7.64
N GLN A 172 -14.08 21.63 7.11
CA GLN A 172 -15.12 22.58 6.72
C GLN A 172 -16.00 21.99 5.61
N GLY A 173 -15.40 21.31 4.63
CA GLY A 173 -16.14 20.64 3.55
C GLY A 173 -17.11 19.58 4.07
N VAL A 174 -16.70 18.73 5.01
CA VAL A 174 -17.61 17.72 5.58
C VAL A 174 -18.69 18.36 6.47
N ALA A 175 -18.42 19.48 7.13
CA ALA A 175 -19.42 20.25 7.87
C ALA A 175 -20.54 20.75 6.94
N LEU A 176 -20.17 21.29 5.78
CA LEU A 176 -21.11 21.76 4.76
C LEU A 176 -21.91 20.59 4.14
N ALA A 177 -21.26 19.45 3.92
CA ALA A 177 -21.88 18.27 3.29
C ALA A 177 -22.73 17.43 4.25
N GLY A 178 -22.65 17.66 5.57
CA GLY A 178 -23.24 16.76 6.58
C GLY A 178 -22.60 15.37 6.54
N ALA A 179 -21.29 15.32 6.33
CA ALA A 179 -20.46 14.13 6.35
C ALA A 179 -19.50 14.15 7.54
N TYR A 180 -18.72 13.09 7.71
CA TYR A 180 -17.61 13.07 8.67
C TYR A 180 -16.25 12.96 7.98
N GLN A 181 -15.21 13.35 8.71
CA GLN A 181 -13.81 13.19 8.34
C GLN A 181 -13.12 12.21 9.27
N ASN A 182 -12.43 11.22 8.72
CA ASN A 182 -11.54 10.37 9.50
C ASN A 182 -10.17 11.07 9.69
N THR A 183 -9.65 11.08 10.92
CA THR A 183 -8.39 11.76 11.28
C THR A 183 -7.12 11.11 10.72
N GLY A 184 -7.19 9.85 10.28
CA GLY A 184 -6.02 9.03 10.04
C GLY A 184 -5.26 8.70 11.34
N GLU A 185 -4.08 8.10 11.20
CA GLU A 185 -3.29 7.58 12.33
C GLU A 185 -2.43 8.65 13.02
N GLY A 186 -2.27 9.82 12.40
CA GLY A 186 -1.52 10.96 12.94
C GLY A 186 -2.19 11.69 14.12
N GLY A 187 -3.34 11.20 14.59
CA GLY A 187 -4.09 11.79 15.69
C GLY A 187 -4.92 13.03 15.30
N ILE A 188 -5.56 13.63 16.31
CA ILE A 188 -6.42 14.83 16.14
C ILE A 188 -5.60 16.10 16.33
N SER A 189 -5.71 17.04 15.39
CA SER A 189 -5.06 18.35 15.44
C SER A 189 -6.10 19.49 15.50
N PRO A 190 -5.70 20.75 15.84
CA PRO A 190 -6.61 21.89 15.78
C PRO A 190 -7.28 22.07 14.42
N HIS A 191 -6.58 21.73 13.33
CA HIS A 191 -7.08 21.78 11.96
C HIS A 191 -8.25 20.83 11.67
N HIS A 192 -8.50 19.84 12.53
CA HIS A 192 -9.69 18.99 12.42
C HIS A 192 -10.92 19.58 13.11
N ARG A 193 -10.79 20.71 13.83
CA ARG A 193 -11.83 21.21 14.75
C ARG A 193 -12.56 22.43 14.20
N HIS A 194 -13.09 22.33 12.99
CA HIS A 194 -13.79 23.42 12.28
C HIS A 194 -15.28 23.11 12.03
N GLY A 195 -15.89 22.29 12.88
CA GLY A 195 -17.34 22.05 12.91
C GLY A 195 -17.81 20.82 12.14
N GLY A 196 -16.94 20.15 11.41
CA GLY A 196 -17.24 18.87 10.77
C GLY A 196 -17.18 17.69 11.76
N ASP A 197 -18.06 16.70 11.58
CA ASP A 197 -18.01 15.47 12.37
C ASP A 197 -16.69 14.72 12.14
N LEU A 198 -16.18 14.06 13.18
CA LEU A 198 -14.91 13.34 13.13
C LEU A 198 -15.06 11.86 13.48
N VAL A 199 -14.32 11.02 12.76
CA VAL A 199 -14.05 9.64 13.15
C VAL A 199 -12.57 9.54 13.52
N PHE A 200 -12.31 9.25 14.78
CA PHE A 200 -10.94 9.09 15.27
C PHE A 200 -10.42 7.68 14.93
N GLN A 201 -9.32 7.61 14.19
CA GLN A 201 -8.68 6.34 13.84
C GLN A 201 -7.59 5.98 14.86
N ILE A 202 -7.65 4.75 15.33
CA ILE A 202 -6.63 4.15 16.20
C ILE A 202 -5.83 3.19 15.33
N GLY A 203 -4.61 3.60 14.97
CA GLY A 203 -3.63 2.78 14.26
C GLY A 203 -2.78 1.95 15.20
N THR A 204 -1.83 1.17 14.65
CA THR A 204 -0.92 0.30 15.41
C THR A 204 0.25 1.03 16.07
N GLY A 205 0.20 2.37 16.16
CA GLY A 205 1.29 3.22 16.64
C GLY A 205 1.93 2.74 17.94
#